data_AF-A0A193QH38-F1
#
_entry.id   AF-A0A193QH38-F1
#
_cell.length_a   1.000
_cell.length_b   1.000
_cell.length_c   1.000
_cell.angle_alpha   90.00
_cell.angle_beta   90.00
_cell.angle_gamma   90.00
#
_symmetry.space_group_name_H-M   'P 1'
#
loop_
_entity.id
_entity.type
_entity.pdbx_description
1 polymer ?
#
loop_
_entity_poly.entity_id
_entity_poly.type
_entity_poly.pdbx_seq_one_letter_code
_entity_poly.pdbx_strand_id
1 'polypeptide(L)'
;MLPFARAELPVLDITSGVAGDSCLQRKVSAYIPQGTVCYQSQQDNLLWLDRHLHGQLARRTRDGLILLRPLLREPTGAQVKATAKTNRASTQT
;
A
#
# COMPACT_ATOMS: atom_id res chain seq x y z
N MET A 1 -7.60 -8.23 12.94
CA MET A 1 -7.99 -8.37 11.52
C MET A 1 -8.74 -7.12 11.09
N LEU A 2 -8.49 -6.56 9.89
CA LEU A 2 -9.08 -5.29 9.43
C LEU A 2 -10.61 -5.42 9.22
N PRO A 3 -11.43 -4.38 9.51
CA PRO A 3 -12.89 -4.45 9.38
C PRO A 3 -13.39 -4.89 8.01
N PHE A 4 -12.75 -4.42 6.93
CA PHE A 4 -13.12 -4.79 5.55
C PHE A 4 -12.82 -6.25 5.22
N ALA A 5 -11.72 -6.79 5.75
CA ALA A 5 -11.39 -8.20 5.58
C ALA A 5 -12.36 -9.11 6.34
N ARG A 6 -12.87 -8.67 7.50
CA ARG A 6 -13.94 -9.37 8.24
C ARG A 6 -15.28 -9.38 7.48
N ALA A 7 -15.49 -8.42 6.58
CA ALA A 7 -16.65 -8.35 5.71
C ALA A 7 -16.40 -9.03 4.35
N GLU A 8 -15.34 -9.83 4.22
CA GLU A 8 -14.97 -10.56 3.00
C GLU A 8 -14.70 -9.67 1.78
N LEU A 9 -14.41 -8.39 2.00
CA LEU A 9 -14.00 -7.49 0.93
C LEU A 9 -12.50 -7.67 0.63
N PRO A 10 -12.08 -7.57 -0.64
CA PRO A 10 -10.67 -7.59 -0.99
C PRO A 10 -9.98 -6.36 -0.40
N VAL A 11 -8.92 -6.59 0.39
CA VAL A 11 -8.13 -5.53 1.04
C VAL A 11 -6.67 -5.69 0.66
N LEU A 12 -6.10 -4.60 0.17
CA LEU A 12 -4.65 -4.41 0.06
C LEU A 12 -4.21 -3.41 1.13
N ASP A 13 -3.58 -3.90 2.20
CA ASP A 13 -2.98 -3.06 3.24
C ASP A 13 -1.52 -2.76 2.87
N ILE A 14 -1.15 -1.49 2.86
CA ILE A 14 0.18 -1.02 2.43
C ILE A 14 0.80 -0.26 3.58
N THR A 15 1.86 -0.82 4.13
CA THR A 15 2.62 -0.24 5.22
C THR A 15 4.12 -0.29 4.91
N SER A 16 4.91 0.58 5.53
CA SER A 16 6.36 0.58 5.36
C SER A 16 7.05 -0.12 6.52
N GLY A 17 7.86 -1.14 6.25
CA GLY A 17 8.64 -1.85 7.26
C GLY A 17 9.32 -3.08 6.69
N VAL A 18 10.10 -3.76 7.52
CA VAL A 18 10.57 -5.12 7.31
C VAL A 18 9.80 -6.06 8.24
N ALA A 19 9.58 -7.30 7.83
CA ALA A 19 8.99 -8.30 8.71
C ALA A 19 9.91 -8.51 9.92
N GLY A 20 9.38 -8.28 11.13
CA GLY A 20 10.04 -8.58 12.39
C GLY A 20 9.33 -9.70 13.14
N ASP A 21 9.86 -10.05 14.31
CA ASP A 21 9.44 -11.25 15.05
C ASP A 21 8.00 -11.18 15.59
N SER A 22 7.49 -9.98 15.87
CA SER A 22 6.13 -9.77 16.42
C SER A 22 5.37 -8.61 15.75
N CYS A 23 6.08 -7.68 15.11
CA CYS A 23 5.53 -6.55 14.40
C CYS A 23 6.45 -6.11 13.25
N LEU A 24 5.98 -5.17 12.43
CA LEU A 24 6.84 -4.52 11.45
C LEU A 24 7.99 -3.80 12.16
N GLN A 25 9.20 -4.04 11.69
CA GLN A 25 10.41 -3.40 12.16
C GLN A 25 10.99 -2.49 11.07
N ARG A 26 11.96 -1.67 11.43
CA ARG A 26 12.75 -0.88 10.49
C ARG A 26 14.22 -1.02 10.84
N LYS A 27 15.07 -0.74 9.85
CA LYS A 27 16.52 -0.65 10.08
C LYS A 27 16.80 0.33 11.23
N VAL A 28 17.54 -0.15 12.22
CA VAL A 28 18.06 0.64 13.34
C VAL A 28 18.87 1.81 12.80
N SER A 29 18.66 3.00 13.36
CA SER A 29 19.41 4.20 13.02
C SER A 29 19.67 5.05 14.27
N ALA A 30 20.57 6.03 14.16
CA ALA A 30 20.90 6.92 15.27
C ALA A 30 19.68 7.60 15.90
N TYR A 31 18.68 7.94 15.08
CA TYR A 31 17.46 8.60 15.54
C TYR A 31 16.33 7.64 15.94
N ILE A 32 16.43 6.37 15.53
CA ILE A 32 15.44 5.32 15.87
C ILE A 32 16.24 4.06 16.26
N PRO A 33 16.82 4.06 17.49
CA PRO A 33 17.76 3.03 17.91
C PRO A 33 17.06 1.68 18.17
N GLN A 34 15.77 1.69 18.49
CA GLN A 34 14.99 0.47 18.72
C GLN A 34 14.46 -0.15 17.41
N GLY A 35 14.61 0.50 16.26
CA GLY A 35 14.11 -0.03 14.99
C GLY A 35 12.59 -0.26 14.96
N THR A 36 11.83 0.39 15.84
CA THR A 36 10.39 0.21 15.98
C THR A 36 9.63 0.96 14.88
N VAL A 37 8.55 0.36 14.37
CA VAL A 37 7.61 0.98 13.40
C VAL A 37 6.30 1.37 14.08
N CYS A 38 6.14 1.06 15.36
CA CYS A 38 4.99 1.50 16.14
C CYS A 38 4.93 3.03 16.22
N TYR A 39 3.72 3.56 16.35
CA TYR A 39 3.45 4.98 16.54
C TYR A 39 4.26 5.54 17.72
N GLN A 40 5.04 6.59 17.45
CA GLN A 40 5.89 7.28 18.41
C GLN A 40 5.45 8.74 18.48
N SER A 41 4.47 9.06 19.33
CA SER A 41 3.83 10.37 19.41
C SER A 41 4.80 11.57 19.46
N GLN A 42 5.94 11.43 20.12
CA GLN A 42 6.96 12.47 20.24
C GLN A 42 7.79 12.68 18.97
N GLN A 43 7.85 11.68 18.09
CA GLN A 43 8.68 11.64 16.88
C GLN A 43 7.85 11.72 15.58
N ASP A 44 6.59 11.27 15.62
CA ASP A 44 5.66 11.25 14.49
C ASP A 44 5.05 12.64 14.23
N ASN A 45 5.92 13.65 14.07
CA ASN A 45 5.53 14.99 13.69
C ASN A 45 6.52 15.59 12.69
N LEU A 46 6.04 16.52 11.86
CA LEU A 46 6.83 17.10 10.78
C LEU A 46 8.08 17.81 11.28
N LEU A 47 8.01 18.49 12.43
CA LEU A 47 9.16 19.19 13.00
C LEU A 47 10.30 18.24 13.36
N TRP A 48 9.98 17.10 13.97
CA TRP A 48 10.97 16.08 14.33
C TRP A 48 11.50 15.37 13.09
N LEU A 49 10.61 14.97 12.16
CA LEU A 49 10.96 14.27 10.93
C LEU A 49 11.84 15.12 10.03
N ASP A 50 11.55 16.41 9.89
CA ASP A 50 12.41 17.30 9.11
C ASP A 50 13.77 17.40 9.76
N ARG A 51 13.84 17.76 11.05
CA ARG A 51 15.12 17.92 11.79
C ARG A 51 16.03 16.70 11.73
N HIS A 52 15.50 15.49 11.90
CA HIS A 52 16.31 14.27 12.08
C HIS A 52 16.33 13.36 10.85
N LEU A 53 15.35 13.47 9.96
CA LEU A 53 15.20 12.64 8.76
C LEU A 53 15.02 13.52 7.52
N HIS A 54 15.76 14.63 7.42
CA HIS A 54 15.72 15.58 6.31
C HIS A 54 15.68 14.87 4.94
N GLY A 55 14.72 15.27 4.11
CA GLY A 55 14.51 14.72 2.75
C GLY A 55 13.95 13.29 2.68
N GLN A 56 13.90 12.55 3.79
CA GLN A 56 13.40 11.17 3.78
C GLN A 56 11.90 11.09 3.58
N LEU A 57 11.13 12.10 4.03
CA LEU A 57 9.71 12.19 3.74
C LEU A 57 9.47 12.31 2.23
N ALA A 58 10.12 13.29 1.59
CA ALA A 58 9.99 13.50 0.14
C ALA A 58 10.43 12.26 -0.66
N ARG A 59 11.54 11.63 -0.26
CA ARG A 59 12.02 10.38 -0.87
C ARG A 59 10.99 9.26 -0.72
N ARG A 60 10.50 9.00 0.50
CA ARG A 60 9.52 7.93 0.74
C ARG A 60 8.19 8.17 0.03
N THR A 61 7.73 9.42 -0.04
CA THR A 61 6.54 9.78 -0.81
C THR A 61 6.74 9.48 -2.30
N ARG A 62 7.88 9.88 -2.87
CA ARG A 62 8.21 9.59 -4.28
C ARG A 62 8.26 8.08 -4.54
N ASP A 63 9.01 7.34 -3.74
CA ASP A 63 9.20 5.90 -3.89
C ASP A 63 7.87 5.15 -3.73
N GLY A 64 7.04 5.55 -2.76
CA GLY A 64 5.70 5.02 -2.55
C GLY A 64 4.79 5.28 -3.76
N LEU A 65 4.78 6.50 -4.30
CA LEU A 65 3.98 6.80 -5.50
C LEU A 65 4.46 6.03 -6.72
N ILE A 66 5.76 5.79 -6.89
CA ILE A 66 6.27 4.95 -7.98
C ILE A 66 5.72 3.52 -7.88
N LEU A 67 5.67 2.95 -6.67
CA LEU A 67 5.14 1.60 -6.43
C LEU A 67 3.61 1.53 -6.61
N LEU A 68 2.88 2.55 -6.15
CA LEU A 68 1.41 2.54 -6.17
C LEU A 68 0.81 2.98 -7.50
N ARG A 69 1.51 3.81 -8.27
CA ARG A 69 0.99 4.38 -9.51
C ARG A 69 0.50 3.34 -10.53
N PRO A 70 1.18 2.21 -10.77
CA PRO A 70 0.67 1.16 -11.64
C PRO A 70 -0.65 0.58 -11.14
N LEU A 71 -0.74 0.30 -9.83
CA LEU A 71 -1.95 -0.25 -9.19
C LEU A 71 -3.15 0.69 -9.25
N LEU A 72 -2.91 2.01 -9.23
CA LEU A 72 -3.97 3.01 -9.33
C LEU A 72 -4.43 3.26 -10.78
N ARG A 73 -3.52 3.13 -11.75
CA ARG A 73 -3.82 3.32 -13.18
C ARG A 73 -4.49 2.11 -13.79
N GLU A 74 -4.07 0.94 -13.36
CA GLU A 74 -4.61 -0.35 -13.74
C GLU A 74 -5.01 -1.07 -12.45
N PRO A 75 -6.13 -0.67 -11.80
CA PRO A 75 -6.64 -1.39 -10.66
C PRO A 75 -6.86 -2.83 -11.11
N THR A 76 -6.00 -3.71 -10.61
CA THR A 76 -5.85 -5.14 -10.93
C THR A 76 -7.04 -5.65 -11.72
N GLY A 77 -6.90 -5.70 -13.04
CA GLY A 77 -7.99 -5.93 -13.96
C GLY A 77 -8.96 -7.00 -13.45
N ALA A 78 -10.08 -6.55 -12.88
CA ALA A 78 -11.30 -7.31 -13.03
C ALA A 78 -11.48 -7.36 -14.53
N GLN A 79 -11.03 -8.45 -15.14
CA GLN A 79 -11.36 -8.79 -16.51
C GLN A 79 -12.87 -8.64 -16.57
N VAL A 80 -13.36 -7.55 -17.15
CA VAL A 80 -14.76 -7.47 -17.54
C VAL A 80 -14.87 -8.63 -18.49
N LYS A 81 -15.42 -9.76 -18.03
CA LYS A 81 -15.73 -10.89 -18.90
C LYS A 81 -16.56 -10.25 -20.00
N ALA A 82 -15.96 -10.05 -21.17
CA ALA A 82 -16.66 -9.52 -22.31
C ALA A 82 -17.87 -10.42 -22.46
N THR A 83 -19.06 -9.89 -22.17
CA THR A 83 -20.30 -10.62 -22.32
C THR A 83 -20.33 -11.04 -23.76
N ALA A 84 -20.09 -12.33 -24.01
CA ALA A 84 -20.19 -12.92 -25.32
C ALA A 84 -21.57 -12.56 -25.84
N LYS A 85 -21.63 -11.64 -26.81
CA LYS A 85 -22.86 -11.39 -27.54
C LYS A 85 -23.21 -12.69 -28.23
N THR A 86 -24.12 -13.44 -27.63
CA THR A 86 -24.85 -14.53 -28.26
C THR A 86 -25.62 -13.91 -29.42
N ASN A 87 -24.99 -13.85 -30.60
CA ASN A 87 -25.72 -13.68 -31.83
C ASN A 87 -26.36 -15.04 -32.14
N ARG A 88 -27.59 -15.23 -31.65
CA ARG A 88 -28.55 -16.12 -32.32
C ARG A 88 -28.80 -15.51 -33.70
N ALA A 89 -28.04 -15.93 -34.70
CA ALA A 89 -28.45 -15.79 -36.08
C ALA A 89 -29.43 -16.93 -36.38
N SER A 90 -30.70 -16.55 -36.37
CA SER A 90 -31.84 -17.32 -36.82
C SER A 90 -31.70 -17.66 -38.32
N THR A 91 -32.07 -18.89 -38.64
CA THR A 91 -32.67 -19.45 -39.86
C THR A 91 -32.89 -18.53 -41.08
N GLN A 92 -32.54 -19.09 -42.26
CA GLN A 92 -33.08 -18.97 -43.64
C GLN A 92 -31.89 -18.80 -44.61
N THR A 93 -31.60 -19.73 -45.53
CA THR A 93 -32.46 -20.29 -46.59
C THR A 93 -31.92 -21.64 -47.05
#